data_AF-A0A660M8Z3-F1
#
_entry.id   AF-A0A660M8Z3-F1
#
_cell.length_a   1.000
_cell.length_b   1.000
_cell.length_c   1.000
_cell.angle_alpha   90.00
_cell.angle_beta   90.00
_cell.angle_gamma   90.00
#
_symmetry.space_group_name_H-M   'P 1'
#
loop_
_entity.id
_entity.type
_entity.pdbx_description
1 polymer ?
#
loop_
_entity_poly.entity_id
_entity_poly.type
_entity_poly.pdbx_seq_one_letter_code
_entity_poly.pdbx_strand_id
1 'polypeptide(L)'
;ADRMTPAAQNAFLKLLEEPPYALHLILTSHQPQRLLATIRSRVQTVRIIPPQQAQTTAQLGQLGIIDPTRRAQLQFIAQQQPATIARLAANSEEFRTIALAMTDARHYITGATRQRIVIGQRYSHDRARALLLLECVLHIIWHTLRTQPSQQLLTQAEHIARAHERITANASVRIQLLACGIL
;
A
#
# COMPACT_ATOMS: atom_id res chain seq x y z
N ALA A 1 -13.15 6.03 9.23
CA ALA A 1 -14.58 6.40 9.36
C ALA A 1 -15.44 5.59 8.39
N ASP A 2 -14.98 5.39 7.15
CA ASP A 2 -15.53 4.53 6.09
C ASP A 2 -15.76 3.05 6.47
N ARG A 3 -15.20 2.59 7.60
CA ARG A 3 -15.45 1.25 8.16
C ARG A 3 -16.73 1.16 9.03
N MET A 4 -17.37 2.29 9.36
CA MET A 4 -18.61 2.29 10.14
C MET A 4 -19.75 1.64 9.35
N THR A 5 -20.51 0.78 10.01
CA THR A 5 -21.77 0.26 9.47
C THR A 5 -22.77 1.41 9.28
N PRO A 6 -23.78 1.26 8.41
CA PRO A 6 -24.81 2.30 8.26
C PRO A 6 -25.51 2.64 9.58
N ALA A 7 -25.77 1.65 10.44
CA ALA A 7 -26.36 1.87 11.76
C ALA A 7 -25.45 2.71 12.68
N ALA A 8 -24.15 2.41 12.71
CA ALA A 8 -23.18 3.20 13.49
C ALA A 8 -23.07 4.64 12.96
N GLN A 9 -23.12 4.83 11.64
CA GLN A 9 -23.13 6.16 11.04
C GLN A 9 -24.36 6.99 11.45
N ASN A 10 -25.56 6.38 11.41
CA ASN A 10 -26.78 7.06 11.84
C ASN A 10 -26.77 7.41 13.33
N ALA A 11 -26.31 6.50 14.19
CA ALA A 11 -26.18 6.76 15.63
C ALA A 11 -25.21 7.92 15.91
N PHE A 12 -24.13 8.04 15.11
CA PHE A 12 -23.15 9.10 15.24
C PHE A 12 -23.68 10.49 14.84
N LEU A 13 -24.72 10.57 14.00
CA LEU A 13 -25.29 11.85 13.54
C LEU A 13 -25.75 12.75 14.68
N LYS A 14 -26.36 12.17 15.72
CA LYS A 14 -26.85 12.96 16.87
C LYS A 14 -25.72 13.76 17.53
N LEU A 15 -24.54 13.16 17.64
CA LEU A 15 -23.37 13.78 18.23
C LEU A 15 -22.71 14.82 17.29
N LEU A 16 -22.88 14.69 15.98
CA LEU A 16 -22.47 15.71 15.01
C LEU A 16 -23.44 16.90 14.94
N GLU A 17 -24.74 16.65 15.15
CA GLU A 17 -25.79 17.68 15.13
C GLU A 17 -25.80 18.52 16.40
N GLU A 18 -25.63 17.88 17.55
CA GLU A 18 -25.66 18.51 18.87
C GLU A 18 -24.38 18.14 19.64
N PRO A 19 -23.20 18.63 19.20
CA PRO A 19 -21.96 18.30 19.88
C PRO A 19 -21.96 18.92 21.29
N PRO A 20 -21.56 18.15 22.33
CA PRO A 20 -21.29 18.68 23.65
C PRO A 20 -20.31 19.85 23.61
N TYR A 21 -20.41 20.74 24.61
CA TYR A 21 -19.50 21.87 24.73
C TYR A 21 -18.03 21.40 24.76
N ALA A 22 -17.18 22.09 24.01
CA ALA A 22 -15.75 21.79 23.84
C ALA A 22 -15.39 20.43 23.17
N LEU A 23 -16.35 19.73 22.56
CA LEU A 23 -16.04 18.51 21.81
C LEU A 23 -15.46 18.83 20.42
N HIS A 24 -14.27 18.31 20.14
CA HIS A 24 -13.67 18.33 18.80
C HIS A 24 -13.57 16.91 18.25
N LEU A 25 -14.08 16.70 17.04
CA LEU A 25 -14.10 15.40 16.38
C LEU A 25 -13.19 15.41 15.17
N ILE A 26 -12.27 14.47 15.10
CA ILE A 26 -11.41 14.25 13.93
C ILE A 26 -11.79 12.91 13.32
N LEU A 27 -12.30 12.95 12.09
CA LEU A 27 -12.64 11.76 11.33
C LEU A 27 -11.62 11.54 10.21
N THR A 28 -11.00 10.37 10.21
CA THR A 28 -10.15 9.93 9.10
C THR A 28 -10.92 8.97 8.20
N SER A 29 -10.81 9.11 6.88
CA SER A 29 -11.47 8.23 5.92
C SER A 29 -10.65 8.08 4.65
N HIS A 30 -10.42 6.85 4.20
CA HIS A 30 -9.81 6.59 2.89
C HIS A 30 -10.84 6.62 1.75
N GLN A 31 -12.13 6.45 2.07
CA GLN A 31 -13.22 6.39 1.11
C GLN A 31 -14.39 7.27 1.60
N PRO A 32 -14.27 8.62 1.57
CA PRO A 32 -15.29 9.52 2.11
C PRO A 32 -16.66 9.33 1.46
N GLN A 33 -16.73 8.85 0.21
CA GLN A 33 -18.00 8.52 -0.45
C GLN A 33 -18.79 7.38 0.21
N ARG A 34 -18.17 6.55 1.07
CA ARG A 34 -18.88 5.52 1.86
C ARG A 34 -19.57 6.08 3.11
N LEU A 35 -19.33 7.35 3.43
CA LEU A 35 -20.03 8.04 4.49
C LEU A 35 -21.38 8.55 3.98
N LEU A 36 -22.40 8.46 4.83
CA LEU A 36 -23.71 9.02 4.54
C LEU A 36 -23.59 10.51 4.20
N ALA A 37 -24.41 10.97 3.24
CA ALA A 37 -24.44 12.37 2.84
C ALA A 37 -24.71 13.32 4.03
N THR A 38 -25.48 12.85 5.01
CA THR A 38 -25.81 13.56 6.26
C THR A 38 -24.62 13.76 7.20
N ILE A 39 -23.66 12.83 7.22
CA ILE A 39 -22.38 13.02 7.92
C ILE A 39 -21.54 14.01 7.12
N ARG A 40 -21.44 13.81 5.80
CA ARG A 40 -20.59 14.62 4.91
C ARG A 40 -20.99 16.10 4.90
N SER A 41 -22.28 16.42 5.05
CA SER A 41 -22.76 17.80 5.12
C SER A 41 -22.45 18.51 6.44
N ARG A 42 -22.07 17.77 7.49
CA ARG A 42 -21.82 18.27 8.86
C ARG A 42 -20.35 18.26 9.26
N VAL A 43 -19.47 17.86 8.34
CA VAL A 43 -18.02 17.82 8.58
C VAL A 43 -17.31 18.76 7.62
N GLN A 44 -16.27 19.41 8.11
CA GLN A 44 -15.33 20.11 7.25
C GLN A 44 -14.36 19.09 6.64
N THR A 45 -14.33 19.00 5.31
CA THR A 45 -13.40 18.08 4.63
C THR A 45 -12.04 18.75 4.46
N VAL A 46 -11.02 18.19 5.10
CA VAL A 46 -9.61 18.54 4.86
C VAL A 46 -8.97 17.43 4.05
N ARG A 47 -8.59 17.73 2.81
CA ARG A 47 -7.95 16.75 1.93
C ARG A 47 -6.44 16.74 2.18
N ILE A 48 -5.93 15.63 2.70
CA ILE A 48 -4.50 15.39 2.81
C ILE A 48 -3.99 14.95 1.44
N ILE A 49 -3.13 15.77 0.83
CA ILE A 49 -2.48 15.45 -0.43
C ILE A 49 -1.06 14.91 -0.17
N PRO A 50 -0.56 13.98 -1.02
CA PRO A 50 0.82 13.55 -0.92
C PRO A 50 1.80 14.72 -1.06
N PRO A 51 2.96 14.69 -0.39
CA PRO A 51 4.02 15.65 -0.59
C PRO A 51 4.47 15.68 -2.05
N GLN A 52 4.93 16.86 -2.48
CA GLN A 52 5.64 17.00 -3.74
C GLN A 52 7.03 16.35 -3.65
N GLN A 53 7.59 15.95 -4.79
CA GLN A 53 8.91 15.31 -4.86
C GLN A 53 10.03 16.15 -4.23
N ALA A 54 9.93 17.48 -4.31
CA ALA A 54 10.87 18.39 -3.65
C ALA A 54 10.82 18.27 -2.11
N GLN A 55 9.61 18.16 -1.52
CA GLN A 55 9.42 18.00 -0.08
C GLN A 55 9.93 16.64 0.39
N THR A 56 9.66 15.58 -0.38
CA THR A 56 10.20 14.24 -0.15
C THR A 56 11.74 14.23 -0.15
N THR A 57 12.34 14.95 -1.10
CA THR A 57 13.80 15.08 -1.21
C THR A 57 14.38 15.86 -0.03
N ALA A 58 13.73 16.94 0.38
CA ALA A 58 14.13 17.71 1.56
C ALA A 58 14.06 16.86 2.85
N GLN A 59 12.99 16.06 3.02
CA GLN A 59 12.84 15.15 4.16
C GLN A 59 13.98 14.12 4.21
N LEU A 60 14.36 13.52 3.07
CA LEU A 60 15.49 12.58 3.03
C LEU A 60 16.81 13.25 3.43
N GLY A 61 17.00 14.52 3.06
CA GLY A 61 18.12 15.33 3.52
C GLY A 61 18.11 15.56 5.03
N GLN A 62 16.95 15.91 5.60
CA GLN A 62 16.78 16.09 7.05
C GLN A 62 17.05 14.80 7.84
N LEU A 63 16.73 13.64 7.27
CA LEU A 63 17.00 12.33 7.86
C LEU A 63 18.46 11.87 7.71
N GLY A 64 19.34 12.70 7.14
CA GLY A 64 20.76 12.35 6.94
C GLY A 64 21.01 11.24 5.93
N ILE A 65 20.01 10.90 5.11
CA ILE A 65 20.18 9.91 4.04
C ILE A 65 20.89 10.62 2.90
N ILE A 66 22.18 10.35 2.67
CA ILE A 66 23.00 11.01 1.63
C ILE A 66 23.15 10.11 0.40
N ASP A 67 23.30 8.80 0.63
CA ASP A 67 23.54 7.81 -0.43
C ASP A 67 22.44 7.84 -1.51
N PRO A 68 22.81 8.07 -2.79
CA PRO A 68 21.82 8.25 -3.87
C PRO A 68 21.02 6.97 -4.13
N THR A 69 21.63 5.80 -3.97
CA THR A 69 20.95 4.51 -4.18
C THR A 69 19.88 4.29 -3.12
N ARG A 70 20.22 4.50 -1.84
CA ARG A 70 19.28 4.40 -0.72
C ARG A 70 18.17 5.44 -0.83
N ARG A 71 18.46 6.67 -1.27
CA ARG A 71 17.44 7.69 -1.56
C ARG A 71 16.45 7.20 -2.61
N ALA A 72 16.94 6.75 -3.76
CA ALA A 72 16.09 6.26 -4.84
C ALA A 72 15.23 5.08 -4.41
N GLN A 73 15.80 4.12 -3.66
CA GLN A 73 15.08 2.98 -3.11
C GLN A 73 13.99 3.40 -2.13
N LEU A 74 14.28 4.28 -1.17
CA LEU A 74 13.30 4.78 -0.21
C LEU A 74 12.18 5.56 -0.90
N GLN A 75 12.51 6.42 -1.87
CA GLN A 75 11.53 7.18 -2.64
C GLN A 75 10.59 6.28 -3.43
N PHE A 76 11.15 5.23 -4.06
CA PHE A 76 10.36 4.25 -4.78
C PHE A 76 9.44 3.50 -3.82
N ILE A 77 10.00 2.78 -2.84
CA ILE A 77 9.27 1.94 -1.89
C ILE A 77 8.17 2.72 -1.14
N ALA A 78 8.45 3.95 -0.72
CA ALA A 78 7.52 4.72 0.09
C ALA A 78 6.37 5.39 -0.68
N GLN A 79 6.35 5.39 -2.02
CA GLN A 79 5.27 5.99 -2.84
C GLN A 79 4.86 7.42 -2.41
N GLN A 80 5.84 8.29 -2.12
CA GLN A 80 5.58 9.64 -1.60
C GLN A 80 4.86 9.65 -0.23
N GLN A 81 5.01 8.64 0.62
CA GLN A 81 4.49 8.66 1.99
C GLN A 81 5.60 9.07 2.98
N PRO A 82 5.53 10.29 3.57
CA PRO A 82 6.52 10.79 4.52
C PRO A 82 6.81 9.83 5.68
N ALA A 83 5.74 9.30 6.28
CA ALA A 83 5.84 8.40 7.43
C ALA A 83 6.56 7.10 7.06
N THR A 84 6.31 6.56 5.87
CA THR A 84 6.99 5.34 5.38
C THR A 84 8.48 5.61 5.17
N ILE A 85 8.86 6.78 4.65
CA ILE A 85 10.28 7.15 4.52
C ILE A 85 10.95 7.22 5.89
N ALA A 86 10.34 7.93 6.86
CA ALA A 86 10.91 8.05 8.19
C ALA A 86 11.06 6.69 8.89
N ARG A 87 10.03 5.83 8.78
CA ARG A 87 10.03 4.47 9.33
C ARG A 87 11.14 3.60 8.75
N LEU A 88 11.26 3.56 7.42
CA LEU A 88 12.27 2.74 6.73
C LEU A 88 13.69 3.33 6.82
N ALA A 89 13.81 4.65 7.00
CA ALA A 89 15.10 5.27 7.30
C ALA A 89 15.61 4.83 8.67
N ALA A 90 14.73 4.75 9.67
CA ALA A 90 15.06 4.36 11.04
C ALA A 90 15.23 2.84 11.22
N ASN A 91 14.50 2.00 10.47
CA ASN A 91 14.53 0.55 10.58
C ASN A 91 15.23 -0.11 9.39
N SER A 92 16.54 -0.34 9.51
CA SER A 92 17.36 -0.93 8.45
C SER A 92 16.97 -2.36 8.09
N GLU A 93 16.52 -3.18 9.05
CA GLU A 93 16.12 -4.57 8.79
C GLU A 93 14.79 -4.67 8.03
N GLU A 94 13.81 -3.85 8.41
CA GLU A 94 12.56 -3.74 7.67
C GLU A 94 12.83 -3.24 6.24
N PHE A 95 13.66 -2.21 6.09
CA PHE A 95 14.08 -1.72 4.78
C PHE A 95 14.73 -2.82 3.93
N ARG A 96 15.66 -3.60 4.49
CA ARG A 96 16.32 -4.72 3.78
C ARG A 96 15.30 -5.77 3.33
N THR A 97 14.34 -6.09 4.19
CA THR A 97 13.29 -7.07 3.89
C THR A 97 12.43 -6.61 2.71
N ILE A 98 11.99 -5.36 2.72
CA ILE A 98 11.19 -4.79 1.63
C ILE A 98 12.03 -4.62 0.35
N ALA A 99 13.30 -4.21 0.46
CA ALA A 99 14.20 -4.07 -0.68
C ALA A 99 14.47 -5.41 -1.38
N LEU A 100 14.61 -6.49 -0.61
CA LEU A 100 14.73 -7.85 -1.15
C LEU A 100 13.42 -8.26 -1.86
N ALA A 101 12.27 -8.07 -1.22
CA ALA A 101 10.97 -8.36 -1.83
C ALA A 101 10.73 -7.55 -3.11
N MET A 102 11.17 -6.29 -3.15
CA MET A 102 11.09 -5.44 -4.35
C MET A 102 11.99 -5.95 -5.48
N THR A 103 13.17 -6.48 -5.14
CA THR A 103 14.07 -7.11 -6.10
C THR A 103 13.45 -8.39 -6.67
N ASP A 104 12.90 -9.24 -5.80
CA ASP A 104 12.20 -10.46 -6.23
C ASP A 104 10.95 -10.12 -7.07
N ALA A 105 10.18 -9.10 -6.69
CA ALA A 105 9.02 -8.63 -7.46
C ALA A 105 9.41 -8.19 -8.87
N ARG A 106 10.52 -7.45 -9.02
CA ARG A 106 11.07 -7.08 -10.34
C ARG A 106 11.46 -8.31 -11.16
N HIS A 107 12.12 -9.29 -10.54
CA HIS A 107 12.47 -10.56 -11.20
C HIS A 107 11.24 -11.40 -11.55
N TYR A 108 10.17 -11.34 -10.77
CA TYR A 108 8.92 -12.00 -11.13
C TYR A 108 8.30 -11.39 -12.39
N ILE A 109 8.24 -10.05 -12.47
CA ILE A 109 7.64 -9.35 -13.61
C ILE A 109 8.48 -9.53 -14.89
N THR A 110 9.80 -9.40 -14.78
CA THR A 110 10.71 -9.33 -15.95
C THR A 110 11.49 -10.61 -16.23
N GLY A 111 11.62 -11.50 -15.25
CA GLY A 111 12.52 -12.65 -15.30
C GLY A 111 11.92 -13.90 -15.95
N ALA A 112 12.82 -14.84 -16.25
CA ALA A 112 12.51 -16.14 -16.86
C ALA A 112 11.80 -17.10 -15.89
N THR A 113 11.07 -18.09 -16.42
CA THR A 113 10.25 -19.04 -15.65
C THR A 113 10.98 -19.68 -14.46
N ARG A 114 12.25 -20.06 -14.63
CA ARG A 114 13.05 -20.67 -13.56
C ARG A 114 13.22 -19.74 -12.35
N GLN A 115 13.42 -18.45 -12.56
CA GLN A 115 13.57 -17.48 -11.48
C GLN A 115 12.27 -17.30 -10.70
N ARG A 116 11.11 -17.36 -11.39
CA ARG A 116 9.80 -17.27 -10.76
C ARG A 116 9.59 -18.41 -9.77
N ILE A 117 9.87 -19.66 -10.17
CA ILE A 117 9.73 -20.84 -9.29
C ILE A 117 10.54 -20.68 -7.99
N VAL A 118 11.79 -20.20 -8.09
CA VAL A 118 12.66 -19.99 -6.92
C VAL A 118 12.06 -18.93 -5.98
N ILE A 119 11.56 -17.82 -6.54
CA ILE A 119 10.85 -16.79 -5.78
C ILE A 119 9.64 -17.43 -5.10
N GLY A 120 8.77 -18.12 -5.84
CA GLY A 120 7.59 -18.75 -5.29
C GLY A 120 7.88 -19.69 -4.12
N GLN A 121 8.94 -20.49 -4.19
CA GLN A 121 9.34 -21.37 -3.09
C GLN A 121 9.72 -20.59 -1.83
N ARG A 122 10.49 -19.50 -1.97
CA ARG A 122 10.92 -18.62 -0.87
C ARG A 122 9.76 -18.04 -0.07
N TYR A 123 8.66 -17.70 -0.75
CA TYR A 123 7.50 -17.03 -0.13
C TYR A 123 6.34 -17.99 0.23
N SER A 124 6.35 -19.22 -0.28
CA SER A 124 5.20 -20.15 -0.17
C SER A 124 4.82 -20.60 1.25
N HIS A 125 5.73 -20.49 2.22
CA HIS A 125 5.53 -20.98 3.59
C HIS A 125 5.34 -19.85 4.61
N ASP A 126 5.36 -18.59 4.19
CA ASP A 126 5.23 -17.44 5.07
C ASP A 126 4.19 -16.48 4.49
N ARG A 127 3.03 -16.41 5.16
CA ARG A 127 1.90 -15.56 4.73
C ARG A 127 2.30 -14.08 4.69
N ALA A 128 3.01 -13.59 5.70
CA ALA A 128 3.37 -12.18 5.79
C ALA A 128 4.34 -11.80 4.65
N ARG A 129 5.35 -12.64 4.40
CA ARG A 129 6.29 -12.43 3.30
C ARG A 129 5.60 -12.56 1.94
N ALA A 130 4.67 -13.51 1.76
CA ALA A 130 3.94 -13.65 0.50
C ALA A 130 3.08 -12.41 0.21
N LEU A 131 2.36 -11.89 1.20
CA LEU A 131 1.61 -10.64 1.05
C LEU A 131 2.53 -9.48 0.71
N LEU A 132 3.68 -9.35 1.39
CA LEU A 132 4.68 -8.33 1.08
C LEU A 132 5.18 -8.43 -0.37
N LEU A 133 5.46 -9.63 -0.88
CA LEU A 133 5.86 -9.84 -2.27
C LEU A 133 4.77 -9.36 -3.23
N LEU A 134 3.52 -9.78 -3.02
CA LEU A 134 2.39 -9.40 -3.88
C LEU A 134 2.18 -7.87 -3.86
N GLU A 135 2.32 -7.23 -2.70
CA GLU A 135 2.28 -5.78 -2.57
C GLU A 135 3.40 -5.10 -3.36
N CYS A 136 4.63 -5.63 -3.30
CA CYS A 136 5.76 -5.14 -4.08
C CYS A 136 5.55 -5.32 -5.59
N VAL A 137 4.94 -6.43 -6.02
CA VAL A 137 4.59 -6.67 -7.42
C VAL A 137 3.55 -5.65 -7.91
N LEU A 138 2.47 -5.45 -7.15
CA LEU A 138 1.45 -4.44 -7.47
C LEU A 138 2.07 -3.04 -7.52
N HIS A 139 2.95 -2.72 -6.59
CA HIS A 139 3.67 -1.44 -6.57
C HIS A 139 4.38 -1.18 -7.90
N ILE A 140 5.19 -2.14 -8.38
CA ILE A 140 5.92 -2.00 -9.63
C ILE A 140 4.94 -1.90 -10.81
N ILE A 141 3.92 -2.77 -10.87
CA ILE A 141 2.96 -2.77 -11.98
C ILE A 141 2.21 -1.42 -12.06
N TRP A 142 1.74 -0.88 -10.94
CA TRP A 142 1.05 0.41 -10.89
C TRP A 142 1.96 1.57 -11.30
N HIS A 143 3.24 1.52 -10.91
CA HIS A 143 4.22 2.50 -11.36
C HIS A 143 4.39 2.45 -12.88
N THR A 144 4.58 1.25 -13.44
CA THR A 144 4.77 1.04 -14.89
C THR A 144 3.53 1.44 -15.69
N LEU A 145 2.32 1.08 -15.23
CA LEU A 145 1.06 1.39 -15.93
C LEU A 145 0.80 2.89 -16.07
N ARG A 146 1.29 3.71 -15.13
CA ARG A 146 1.18 5.18 -15.22
C ARG A 146 2.02 5.77 -16.34
N THR A 147 3.15 5.12 -16.67
CA THR A 147 4.05 5.56 -17.74
C THR A 147 3.77 4.86 -19.07
N GLN A 148 3.33 3.60 -19.03
CA GLN A 148 3.16 2.73 -20.19
C GLN A 148 1.93 1.82 -19.96
N PRO A 149 0.74 2.25 -20.39
CA PRO A 149 -0.48 1.44 -20.26
C PRO A 149 -0.35 0.12 -21.05
N SER A 150 -0.71 -1.00 -20.42
CA SER A 150 -0.68 -2.32 -21.05
C SER A 150 -1.81 -3.18 -20.50
N GLN A 151 -2.64 -3.73 -21.40
CA GLN A 151 -3.72 -4.66 -21.04
C GLN A 151 -3.18 -5.90 -20.34
N GLN A 152 -2.04 -6.43 -20.80
CA GLN A 152 -1.41 -7.59 -20.18
C GLN A 152 -0.98 -7.30 -18.72
N LEU A 153 -0.38 -6.14 -18.47
CA LEU A 153 0.01 -5.74 -17.12
C LEU A 153 -1.22 -5.49 -16.23
N LEU A 154 -2.31 -4.96 -16.79
CA LEU A 154 -3.57 -4.78 -16.07
C LEU A 154 -4.16 -6.13 -15.63
N THR A 155 -4.29 -7.09 -16.54
CA THR A 155 -4.77 -8.45 -16.21
C THR A 155 -3.86 -9.12 -15.17
N GLN A 156 -2.54 -8.95 -15.28
CA GLN A 156 -1.60 -9.46 -14.29
C GLN A 156 -1.81 -8.78 -12.91
N ALA A 157 -2.03 -7.47 -12.88
CA ALA A 157 -2.35 -6.74 -11.65
C ALA A 157 -3.61 -7.30 -10.97
N GLU A 158 -4.67 -7.55 -11.75
CA GLU A 158 -5.92 -8.12 -11.24
C GLU A 158 -5.71 -9.51 -10.60
N HIS A 159 -4.96 -10.39 -11.26
CA HIS A 159 -4.62 -11.71 -10.71
C HIS A 159 -3.83 -11.61 -9.40
N ILE A 160 -2.86 -10.70 -9.33
CA ILE A 160 -2.04 -10.48 -8.12
C ILE A 160 -2.89 -9.88 -6.99
N ALA A 161 -3.73 -8.89 -7.28
CA ALA A 161 -4.62 -8.28 -6.31
C ALA A 161 -5.62 -9.31 -5.74
N ARG A 162 -6.18 -10.16 -6.60
CA ARG A 162 -7.08 -11.24 -6.18
C ARG A 162 -6.36 -12.27 -5.30
N ALA A 163 -5.13 -12.64 -5.63
CA ALA A 163 -4.33 -13.52 -4.79
C ALA A 163 -4.06 -12.90 -3.41
N HIS A 164 -3.72 -11.61 -3.36
CA HIS A 164 -3.49 -10.87 -2.11
C HIS A 164 -4.75 -10.84 -1.23
N GLU A 165 -5.90 -10.50 -1.81
CA GLU A 165 -7.18 -10.48 -1.10
C GLU A 165 -7.52 -11.86 -0.53
N ARG A 166 -7.34 -12.93 -1.31
CA ARG A 166 -7.62 -14.30 -0.86
C ARG A 166 -6.68 -14.76 0.25
N ILE A 167 -5.38 -14.48 0.15
CA ILE A 167 -4.42 -14.82 1.21
C ILE A 167 -4.75 -14.06 2.50
N THR A 168 -5.16 -12.79 2.39
CA THR A 168 -5.64 -11.96 3.50
C THR A 168 -6.90 -12.55 4.13
N ALA A 169 -7.79 -13.10 3.31
CA ALA A 169 -8.97 -13.87 3.73
C ALA A 169 -8.65 -15.33 4.13
N ASN A 170 -7.43 -15.60 4.60
CA ASN A 170 -6.96 -16.89 5.10
C ASN A 170 -6.85 -18.04 4.08
N ALA A 171 -6.88 -17.78 2.77
CA ALA A 171 -6.63 -18.82 1.77
C ALA A 171 -5.18 -19.35 1.81
N SER A 172 -4.99 -20.56 1.27
CA SER A 172 -3.67 -21.21 1.15
C SER A 172 -2.71 -20.37 0.30
N VAL A 173 -1.60 -19.94 0.91
CA VAL A 173 -0.56 -19.12 0.29
C VAL A 173 -0.03 -19.78 -0.98
N ARG A 174 0.37 -21.05 -0.89
CA ARG A 174 0.94 -21.81 -2.01
C ARG A 174 0.02 -21.87 -3.23
N ILE A 175 -1.28 -22.15 -3.00
CA ILE A 175 -2.28 -22.22 -4.08
C ILE A 175 -2.45 -20.86 -4.74
N GLN A 176 -2.50 -19.77 -3.96
CA GLN A 176 -2.68 -18.43 -4.51
C GLN A 176 -1.44 -17.95 -5.28
N LEU A 177 -0.23 -18.29 -4.82
CA LEU A 177 1.00 -17.98 -5.55
C LEU A 177 1.12 -18.77 -6.87
N LEU A 178 0.66 -20.02 -6.91
CA LEU A 178 0.54 -20.80 -8.16
C LEU A 178 -0.46 -20.13 -9.12
N ALA A 179 -1.62 -19.72 -8.60
CA ALA A 179 -2.69 -19.13 -9.42
C ALA A 179 -2.28 -17.80 -10.09
N CYS A 180 -1.36 -17.04 -9.47
CA CYS A 180 -0.80 -15.83 -10.07
C CYS A 180 0.55 -16.07 -10.79
N GLY A 181 0.98 -17.33 -10.97
CA GLY A 181 2.17 -17.69 -11.75
C GLY A 181 3.50 -17.34 -11.08
N ILE A 182 3.50 -17.12 -9.76
CA ILE A 182 4.72 -16.93 -8.95
C ILE A 182 5.35 -18.30 -8.62
N LEU A 183 4.53 -19.33 -8.44
CA LEU A 183 4.93 -20.73 -8.35
C LEU A 183 4.56 -21.46 -9.64
#